data_AF-A0A6P4ZNH0-F1
#
_entry.id   AF-A0A6P4ZNH0-F1
#
_cell.length_a   1.000
_cell.length_b   1.000
_cell.length_c   1.000
_cell.angle_alpha   90.00
_cell.angle_beta   90.00
_cell.angle_gamma   90.00
#
_symmetry.space_group_name_H-M   'P 1'
#
loop_
_entity.id
_entity.type
_entity.pdbx_description
1 polymer ?
#
loop_
_entity_poly.entity_id
_entity_poly.type
_entity_poly.pdbx_seq_one_letter_code
_entity_poly.pdbx_strand_id
1 'polypeptide(L)'
;MKSIVTCLLFLALLCVLRDVYSAAVGKGEKQLLNQLGDKLKFNENEEKAVEELIADEKGQTDYEKNNDLFRVQVDQIVEKLKVLDDDEIQRVRHLFTKKLGNVATDKIFLEAHRIYQDQQQEIRELEEDLWLDKDEDEAFAKLVEDMETGKDPYKESNKTLYGIGQFASSVTHLPKDEQELVRDLIMNRYGEEKGKRLLDKMHEISNHVDDLLETDWAYTDEVLDTEEEDVGEGRQFWKNLGVKVPDALLVEDPWATGDPALEEAWKEEEEEEEKDAEQTSRFWKNLGVGAPGTRNEK
;
A
#
# COMPACT_ATOMS: atom_id res chain seq x y z
N MET A 1 -7.41 21.53 -47.95
CA MET A 1 -7.37 20.07 -48.21
C MET A 1 -6.18 19.35 -47.55
N LYS A 2 -5.55 19.91 -46.50
CA LYS A 2 -4.48 19.22 -45.73
C LYS A 2 -4.95 18.63 -44.39
N SER A 3 -6.20 18.89 -43.98
CA SER A 3 -6.73 18.53 -42.66
C SER A 3 -7.38 17.15 -42.57
N ILE A 4 -7.77 16.56 -43.71
CA ILE A 4 -8.47 15.26 -43.75
C ILE A 4 -7.48 14.10 -43.74
N VAL A 5 -6.26 14.31 -44.27
CA VAL A 5 -5.21 13.29 -44.33
C VAL A 5 -4.56 13.07 -42.96
N THR A 6 -4.44 14.12 -42.13
CA THR A 6 -3.92 14.01 -40.76
C THR A 6 -4.90 13.31 -39.80
N CYS A 7 -6.21 13.55 -39.91
CA CYS A 7 -7.20 12.81 -39.11
C CYS A 7 -7.25 11.32 -39.46
N LEU A 8 -7.08 10.95 -40.73
CA LEU A 8 -7.07 9.53 -41.14
C LEU A 8 -5.79 8.80 -40.71
N LEU A 9 -4.65 9.50 -40.63
CA LEU A 9 -3.40 8.96 -40.08
C LEU A 9 -3.49 8.75 -38.55
N PHE A 10 -4.14 9.66 -37.82
CA PHE A 10 -4.37 9.51 -36.38
C PHE A 10 -5.35 8.36 -36.06
N LEU A 11 -6.42 8.21 -36.84
CA LEU A 11 -7.35 7.09 -36.70
C LEU A 11 -6.72 5.75 -37.10
N ALA A 12 -5.85 5.72 -38.11
CA ALA A 12 -5.11 4.51 -38.47
C ALA A 12 -4.05 4.15 -37.42
N LEU A 13 -3.39 5.13 -36.79
CA LEU A 13 -2.45 4.91 -35.69
C LEU A 13 -3.17 4.39 -34.44
N LEU A 14 -4.33 4.95 -34.11
CA LEU A 14 -5.19 4.47 -33.01
C LEU A 14 -5.76 3.07 -33.28
N CYS A 15 -6.08 2.72 -34.53
CA CYS A 15 -6.50 1.37 -34.90
C CYS A 15 -5.33 0.35 -34.83
N VAL A 16 -4.12 0.73 -35.24
CA VAL A 16 -2.94 -0.14 -35.14
C VAL A 16 -2.48 -0.31 -33.69
N LEU A 17 -2.57 0.74 -32.86
CA LEU A 17 -2.30 0.63 -31.42
C LEU A 17 -3.35 -0.23 -30.70
N ARG A 18 -4.63 -0.12 -31.09
CA ARG A 18 -5.70 -0.97 -30.54
C ARG A 18 -5.56 -2.46 -30.90
N ASP A 19 -5.08 -2.77 -32.11
CA ASP A 19 -4.83 -4.16 -32.53
C ASP A 19 -3.55 -4.75 -31.90
N VAL A 20 -2.55 -3.94 -31.55
CA VAL A 20 -1.35 -4.38 -30.80
C VAL A 20 -1.69 -4.69 -29.33
N TYR A 21 -2.66 -3.99 -28.74
CA TYR A 21 -3.16 -4.25 -27.37
C TYR A 21 -4.21 -5.37 -27.28
N SER A 22 -4.62 -5.97 -28.39
CA SER A 22 -5.58 -7.09 -28.43
C SER A 22 -4.92 -8.49 -28.42
N ALA A 23 -3.61 -8.59 -28.18
CA ALA A 23 -2.96 -9.88 -28.02
C ALA A 23 -3.54 -10.59 -26.78
N ALA A 24 -4.00 -11.83 -26.97
CA ALA A 24 -4.77 -12.63 -26.01
C ALA A 24 -4.31 -12.46 -24.56
N VAL A 25 -5.14 -11.74 -23.79
CA VAL A 25 -5.13 -11.70 -22.32
C VAL A 25 -4.98 -13.13 -21.80
N GLY A 26 -4.01 -13.34 -20.92
CA GLY A 26 -3.97 -14.52 -20.06
C GLY A 26 -2.85 -15.54 -20.30
N LYS A 27 -2.14 -15.59 -21.44
CA LYS A 27 -1.00 -16.54 -21.58
C LYS A 27 0.37 -15.90 -21.32
N GLY A 28 0.56 -14.65 -21.74
CA GLY A 28 1.78 -13.88 -21.48
C GLY A 28 1.90 -13.48 -20.00
N GLU A 29 0.84 -12.88 -19.46
CA GLU A 29 0.72 -12.47 -18.04
C GLU A 29 0.87 -13.63 -17.08
N LYS A 30 0.12 -14.72 -17.28
CA LYS A 30 0.22 -15.88 -16.39
C LYS A 30 1.62 -16.50 -16.38
N GLN A 31 2.35 -16.45 -17.50
CA GLN A 31 3.74 -16.88 -17.54
C GLN A 31 4.67 -15.88 -16.85
N LEU A 32 4.38 -14.58 -16.89
CA LEU A 32 5.11 -13.55 -16.16
C LEU A 32 4.94 -13.79 -14.66
N LEU A 33 3.70 -13.86 -14.16
CA LEU A 33 3.39 -14.06 -12.73
C LEU A 33 4.07 -15.32 -12.19
N ASN A 34 3.91 -16.46 -12.86
CA ASN A 34 4.61 -17.69 -12.45
C ASN A 34 6.14 -17.52 -12.39
N GLN A 35 6.74 -16.77 -13.31
CA GLN A 35 8.18 -16.53 -13.31
C GLN A 35 8.62 -15.58 -12.20
N LEU A 36 7.78 -14.61 -11.82
CA LEU A 36 8.01 -13.73 -10.67
C LEU A 36 7.89 -14.52 -9.36
N GLY A 37 6.84 -15.33 -9.18
CA GLY A 37 6.69 -16.25 -8.04
C GLY A 37 7.89 -17.19 -7.88
N ASP A 38 8.31 -17.85 -8.96
CA ASP A 38 9.42 -18.80 -8.93
C ASP A 38 10.77 -18.14 -8.60
N LYS A 39 11.06 -17.00 -9.23
CA LYS A 39 12.40 -16.35 -9.19
C LYS A 39 12.55 -15.34 -8.07
N LEU A 40 11.54 -14.50 -7.86
CA LEU A 40 11.55 -13.42 -6.87
C LEU A 40 10.86 -13.79 -5.56
N LYS A 41 10.28 -15.00 -5.48
CA LYS A 41 9.54 -15.48 -4.31
C LYS A 41 8.39 -14.54 -3.97
N PHE A 42 7.66 -14.14 -5.00
CA PHE A 42 6.41 -13.43 -4.81
C PHE A 42 5.38 -14.38 -4.21
N ASN A 43 4.64 -13.91 -3.21
CA ASN A 43 3.49 -14.61 -2.65
C ASN A 43 2.23 -14.33 -3.48
N GLU A 44 1.12 -14.98 -3.14
CA GLU A 44 -0.15 -14.84 -3.89
C GLU A 44 -0.68 -13.39 -3.92
N ASN A 45 -0.46 -12.62 -2.84
CA ASN A 45 -0.87 -11.21 -2.77
C ASN A 45 -0.03 -10.33 -3.69
N GLU A 46 1.29 -10.54 -3.71
CA GLU A 46 2.22 -9.80 -4.58
C GLU A 46 1.99 -10.15 -6.06
N GLU A 47 1.71 -11.42 -6.39
CA GLU A 47 1.32 -11.80 -7.74
C GLU A 47 0.00 -11.11 -8.16
N LYS A 48 -0.98 -11.03 -7.25
CA LYS A 48 -2.25 -10.33 -7.48
C LYS A 48 -2.05 -8.83 -7.68
N ALA A 49 -1.19 -8.19 -6.90
CA ALA A 49 -0.88 -6.77 -7.08
C ALA A 49 -0.18 -6.50 -8.42
N VAL A 50 0.70 -7.39 -8.89
CA VAL A 50 1.24 -7.26 -10.26
C VAL A 50 0.16 -7.42 -11.32
N GLU A 51 -0.80 -8.34 -11.13
CA GLU A 51 -1.96 -8.49 -12.04
C GLU A 51 -2.83 -7.21 -12.05
N GLU A 52 -3.07 -6.61 -10.88
CA GLU A 52 -3.83 -5.39 -10.72
C GLU A 52 -3.11 -4.18 -11.36
N LEU A 53 -1.79 -4.03 -11.19
CA LEU A 53 -0.98 -3.03 -11.90
C LEU A 53 -1.08 -3.18 -13.43
N ILE A 54 -1.05 -4.42 -13.94
CA ILE A 54 -1.20 -4.67 -15.38
C ILE A 54 -2.62 -4.32 -15.86
N ALA A 55 -3.64 -4.55 -15.02
CA ALA A 55 -5.02 -4.22 -15.35
C ALA A 55 -5.28 -2.71 -15.34
N ASP A 56 -4.65 -1.99 -14.40
CA ASP A 56 -4.71 -0.53 -14.30
C ASP A 56 -4.09 0.14 -15.52
N GLU A 57 -2.89 -0.28 -15.91
CA GLU A 57 -2.21 0.19 -17.14
C GLU A 57 -3.04 -0.07 -18.42
N LYS A 58 -3.90 -1.10 -18.42
CA LYS A 58 -4.80 -1.37 -19.55
C LYS A 58 -6.08 -0.54 -19.52
N GLY A 59 -6.22 0.36 -18.55
CA GLY A 59 -7.42 1.16 -18.31
C GLY A 59 -8.64 0.32 -17.92
N GLN A 60 -8.44 -0.84 -17.29
CA GLN A 60 -9.55 -1.72 -16.90
C GLN A 60 -10.17 -1.28 -15.57
N THR A 61 -9.36 -0.74 -14.66
CA THR A 61 -9.70 -0.47 -13.25
C THR A 61 -8.62 0.40 -12.64
N ASP A 62 -9.00 1.49 -11.96
CA ASP A 62 -8.10 2.32 -11.14
C ASP A 62 -8.04 1.72 -9.73
N TYR A 63 -7.04 0.87 -9.46
CA TYR A 63 -6.93 0.18 -8.17
C TYR A 63 -6.26 1.05 -7.11
N GLU A 64 -5.38 1.96 -7.53
CA GLU A 64 -4.70 2.90 -6.65
C GLU A 64 -5.72 3.72 -5.83
N LYS A 65 -6.74 4.31 -6.48
CA LYS A 65 -7.70 5.16 -5.74
C LYS A 65 -8.70 4.40 -4.86
N ASN A 66 -8.79 3.08 -5.00
CA ASN A 66 -9.93 2.32 -4.48
C ASN A 66 -9.54 1.16 -3.55
N ASN A 67 -8.25 0.93 -3.30
CA ASN A 67 -7.78 -0.26 -2.59
C ASN A 67 -6.43 -0.02 -1.89
N ASP A 68 -6.46 0.37 -0.61
CA ASP A 68 -5.24 0.61 0.18
C ASP A 68 -4.42 -0.67 0.36
N LEU A 69 -5.07 -1.84 0.53
CA LEU A 69 -4.41 -3.12 0.54
C LEU A 69 -3.59 -3.38 -0.75
N PHE A 70 -4.06 -2.93 -1.91
CA PHE A 70 -3.28 -3.01 -3.15
C PHE A 70 -2.02 -2.13 -3.08
N ARG A 71 -2.15 -0.89 -2.59
CA ARG A 71 -1.00 0.03 -2.43
C ARG A 71 0.05 -0.52 -1.49
N VAL A 72 -0.38 -1.12 -0.37
CA VAL A 72 0.50 -1.84 0.58
C VAL A 72 1.21 -3.04 -0.09
N GLN A 73 0.54 -3.77 -0.99
CA GLN A 73 1.17 -4.88 -1.71
C GLN A 73 2.18 -4.41 -2.77
N VAL A 74 1.87 -3.30 -3.46
CA VAL A 74 2.80 -2.65 -4.39
C VAL A 74 4.05 -2.16 -3.66
N ASP A 75 3.88 -1.59 -2.46
CA ASP A 75 4.99 -1.17 -1.60
C ASP A 75 5.99 -2.31 -1.34
N GLN A 76 5.47 -3.49 -0.93
CA GLN A 76 6.30 -4.68 -0.70
C GLN A 76 7.01 -5.19 -1.95
N ILE A 77 6.36 -5.12 -3.11
CA ILE A 77 6.99 -5.47 -4.38
C ILE A 77 8.17 -4.54 -4.64
N VAL A 78 7.98 -3.24 -4.52
CA VAL A 78 9.04 -2.25 -4.76
C VAL A 78 10.20 -2.44 -3.76
N GLU A 79 9.91 -2.66 -2.48
CA GLU A 79 10.95 -2.96 -1.48
C GLU A 79 11.75 -4.24 -1.80
N LYS A 80 11.08 -5.29 -2.28
CA LYS A 80 11.76 -6.51 -2.75
C LYS A 80 12.61 -6.26 -3.97
N LEU A 81 12.18 -5.39 -4.88
CA LEU A 81 12.96 -5.05 -6.07
C LEU A 81 14.15 -4.13 -5.74
N LYS A 82 14.06 -3.26 -4.72
CA LYS A 82 15.14 -2.38 -4.27
C LYS A 82 16.36 -3.11 -3.70
N VAL A 83 16.19 -4.33 -3.19
CA VAL A 83 17.31 -5.12 -2.64
C VAL A 83 18.02 -5.98 -3.70
N LEU A 84 17.53 -5.99 -4.93
CA LEU A 84 18.14 -6.69 -6.06
C LEU A 84 19.31 -5.88 -6.62
N ASP A 85 20.28 -6.57 -7.21
CA ASP A 85 21.34 -5.89 -7.97
C ASP A 85 20.84 -5.38 -9.34
N ASP A 86 21.59 -4.47 -9.96
CA ASP A 86 21.24 -3.87 -11.25
C ASP A 86 20.98 -4.92 -12.34
N ASP A 87 21.75 -6.02 -12.36
CA ASP A 87 21.61 -7.09 -13.33
C ASP A 87 20.32 -7.90 -13.09
N GLU A 88 19.91 -8.07 -11.84
CA GLU A 88 18.64 -8.67 -11.43
C GLU A 88 17.46 -7.79 -11.81
N ILE A 89 17.51 -6.49 -11.51
CA ILE A 89 16.48 -5.52 -11.90
C ILE A 89 16.31 -5.51 -13.43
N GLN A 90 17.42 -5.48 -14.18
CA GLN A 90 17.43 -5.59 -15.65
C GLN A 90 16.77 -6.89 -16.12
N ARG A 91 17.02 -8.02 -15.44
CA ARG A 91 16.35 -9.30 -15.75
C ARG A 91 14.85 -9.23 -15.51
N VAL A 92 14.41 -8.61 -14.41
CA VAL A 92 12.97 -8.44 -14.12
C VAL A 92 12.33 -7.55 -15.19
N ARG A 93 12.90 -6.38 -15.48
CA ARG A 93 12.39 -5.47 -16.52
C ARG A 93 12.37 -6.14 -17.89
N HIS A 94 13.37 -6.95 -18.22
CA HIS A 94 13.38 -7.73 -19.46
C HIS A 94 12.25 -8.77 -19.52
N LEU A 95 11.88 -9.39 -18.39
CA LEU A 95 10.74 -10.32 -18.33
C LEU A 95 9.43 -9.59 -18.63
N PHE A 96 9.18 -8.45 -17.98
CA PHE A 96 8.00 -7.62 -18.26
C PHE A 96 7.99 -7.17 -19.72
N THR A 97 9.10 -6.61 -20.20
CA THR A 97 9.27 -6.14 -21.59
C THR A 97 8.96 -7.23 -22.60
N LYS A 98 9.48 -8.44 -22.38
CA LYS A 98 9.27 -9.58 -23.28
C LYS A 98 7.80 -10.02 -23.34
N LYS A 99 7.03 -9.77 -22.29
CA LYS A 99 5.64 -10.25 -22.15
C LYS A 99 4.61 -9.19 -22.50
N LEU A 100 4.88 -7.94 -22.16
CA LEU A 100 3.95 -6.82 -22.23
C LEU A 100 4.38 -5.75 -23.26
N GLY A 101 5.65 -5.74 -23.65
CA GLY A 101 6.26 -4.69 -24.47
C GLY A 101 6.90 -3.59 -23.62
N ASN A 102 7.79 -2.80 -24.25
CA ASN A 102 8.54 -1.73 -23.55
C ASN A 102 7.60 -0.70 -22.91
N VAL A 103 6.67 -0.14 -23.68
CA VAL A 103 5.79 0.96 -23.23
C VAL A 103 4.99 0.58 -21.99
N ALA A 104 4.26 -0.54 -22.05
CA ALA A 104 3.47 -1.01 -20.91
C ALA A 104 4.35 -1.38 -19.70
N THR A 105 5.55 -1.90 -19.93
CA THR A 105 6.50 -2.18 -18.84
C THR A 105 6.93 -0.90 -18.15
N ASP A 106 7.32 0.12 -18.91
CA ASP A 106 7.78 1.38 -18.35
C ASP A 106 6.68 2.06 -17.54
N LYS A 107 5.43 2.04 -18.04
CA LYS A 107 4.27 2.56 -17.31
C LYS A 107 3.97 1.79 -16.02
N ILE A 108 3.97 0.46 -16.03
CA ILE A 108 3.75 -0.36 -14.82
C ILE A 108 4.80 -0.08 -13.74
N PHE A 109 6.08 0.02 -14.12
CA PHE A 109 7.15 0.28 -13.16
C PHE A 109 7.07 1.68 -12.58
N LEU A 110 6.69 2.66 -13.40
CA LEU A 110 6.47 4.03 -12.97
C LEU A 110 5.31 4.14 -12.01
N GLU A 111 4.18 3.53 -12.37
CA GLU A 111 2.98 3.49 -11.53
C GLU A 111 3.25 2.84 -10.18
N ALA A 112 3.93 1.68 -10.19
CA ALA A 112 4.34 1.01 -8.96
C ALA A 112 5.24 1.90 -8.08
N HIS A 113 6.09 2.71 -8.71
CA HIS A 113 6.97 3.64 -8.00
C HIS A 113 6.20 4.83 -7.41
N ARG A 114 5.24 5.42 -8.15
CA ARG A 114 4.36 6.48 -7.64
C ARG A 114 3.58 5.98 -6.42
N ILE A 115 2.89 4.85 -6.57
CA ILE A 115 2.12 4.22 -5.49
C ILE A 115 3.00 4.00 -4.26
N TYR A 116 4.22 3.50 -4.46
CA TYR A 116 5.20 3.35 -3.38
C TYR A 116 5.52 4.68 -2.69
N GLN A 117 5.81 5.75 -3.43
CA GLN A 117 6.15 7.04 -2.84
C GLN A 117 4.99 7.62 -2.01
N ASP A 118 3.77 7.54 -2.54
CA ASP A 118 2.57 8.02 -1.86
C ASP A 118 2.30 7.18 -0.60
N GLN A 119 2.40 5.86 -0.71
CA GLN A 119 2.23 4.95 0.43
C GLN A 119 3.27 5.19 1.52
N GLN A 120 4.52 5.47 1.14
CA GLN A 120 5.59 5.80 2.09
C GLN A 120 5.36 7.15 2.78
N GLN A 121 4.69 8.10 2.12
CA GLN A 121 4.28 9.35 2.75
C GLN A 121 3.19 9.09 3.78
N GLU A 122 2.15 8.33 3.44
CA GLU A 122 1.06 7.98 4.37
C GLU A 122 1.57 7.16 5.57
N ILE A 123 2.51 6.24 5.35
CA ILE A 123 3.14 5.49 6.45
C ILE A 123 3.93 6.40 7.38
N ARG A 124 4.56 7.47 6.87
CA ARG A 124 5.26 8.45 7.71
C ARG A 124 4.27 9.25 8.55
N GLU A 125 3.20 9.74 7.93
CA GLU A 125 2.13 10.47 8.64
C GLU A 125 1.51 9.58 9.72
N LEU A 126 1.23 8.32 9.39
CA LEU A 126 0.74 7.34 10.34
C LEU A 126 1.75 7.00 11.45
N GLU A 127 3.07 6.95 11.20
CA GLU A 127 4.08 6.78 12.27
C GLU A 127 4.04 7.98 13.24
N GLU A 128 3.86 9.20 12.72
CA GLU A 128 3.77 10.41 13.55
C GLU A 128 2.50 10.42 14.42
N ASP A 129 1.37 9.94 13.89
CA ASP A 129 0.08 9.93 14.59
C ASP A 129 -0.12 8.69 15.48
N LEU A 130 0.44 7.54 15.11
CA LEU A 130 0.40 6.28 15.85
C LEU A 130 1.74 6.01 16.53
N TRP A 131 2.07 6.85 17.52
CA TRP A 131 3.24 6.63 18.36
C TRP A 131 2.96 5.57 19.42
N LEU A 132 3.60 4.41 19.27
CA LEU A 132 3.60 3.36 20.27
C LEU A 132 4.79 3.47 21.22
N ASP A 133 4.53 3.33 22.51
CA ASP A 133 5.61 3.13 23.47
C ASP A 133 6.11 1.66 23.44
N LYS A 134 7.20 1.42 24.19
CA LYS A 134 7.82 0.09 24.26
C LYS A 134 6.86 -0.98 24.78
N ASP A 135 6.02 -0.62 25.76
CA ASP A 135 5.14 -1.57 26.42
C ASP A 135 3.98 -1.96 25.50
N GLU A 136 3.42 -1.01 24.76
CA GLU A 136 2.43 -1.23 23.71
C GLU A 136 2.96 -2.13 22.58
N ASP A 137 4.18 -1.86 22.10
CA ASP A 137 4.84 -2.64 21.05
C ASP A 137 5.15 -4.09 21.51
N GLU A 138 5.75 -4.24 22.69
CA GLU A 138 5.99 -5.56 23.29
C GLU A 138 4.69 -6.34 23.51
N ALA A 139 3.62 -5.64 23.94
CA ALA A 139 2.33 -6.26 24.17
C ALA A 139 1.65 -6.70 22.86
N PHE A 140 1.75 -5.92 21.79
CA PHE A 140 1.28 -6.35 20.47
C PHE A 140 2.07 -7.55 19.95
N ALA A 141 3.40 -7.54 20.06
CA ALA A 141 4.25 -8.67 19.68
C ALA A 141 3.86 -9.95 20.46
N LYS A 142 3.54 -9.80 21.74
CA LYS A 142 3.08 -10.90 22.59
C LYS A 142 1.73 -11.45 22.13
N LEU A 143 0.77 -10.58 21.82
CA LEU A 143 -0.52 -10.99 21.27
C LEU A 143 -0.35 -11.80 19.98
N VAL A 144 0.53 -11.37 19.09
CA VAL A 144 0.84 -12.11 17.86
C VAL A 144 1.40 -13.50 18.17
N GLU A 145 2.34 -13.62 19.11
CA GLU A 145 2.91 -14.91 19.54
C GLU A 145 1.84 -15.85 20.11
N ASP A 146 0.95 -15.33 20.97
CA ASP A 146 -0.10 -16.14 21.59
C ASP A 146 -1.09 -16.67 20.57
N MET A 147 -1.46 -15.83 19.59
CA MET A 147 -2.31 -16.22 18.48
C MET A 147 -1.66 -17.28 17.58
N GLU A 148 -0.33 -17.23 17.40
CA GLU A 148 0.42 -18.26 16.66
C GLU A 148 0.54 -19.58 17.40
N THR A 149 0.76 -19.51 18.72
CA THR A 149 0.95 -20.69 19.56
C THR A 149 -0.35 -21.28 20.10
N GLY A 150 -1.49 -20.61 19.85
CA GLY A 150 -2.80 -20.98 20.36
C GLY A 150 -2.95 -20.80 21.88
N LYS A 151 -2.10 -19.97 22.48
CA LYS A 151 -2.24 -19.55 23.88
C LYS A 151 -3.39 -18.57 23.99
N ASP A 152 -3.96 -18.49 25.19
CA ASP A 152 -5.06 -17.60 25.51
C ASP A 152 -4.52 -16.23 25.93
N PRO A 153 -4.72 -15.16 25.13
CA PRO A 153 -4.15 -13.84 25.43
C PRO A 153 -4.63 -13.25 26.77
N TYR A 154 -5.79 -13.67 27.28
CA TYR A 154 -6.30 -13.20 28.57
C TYR A 154 -5.54 -13.73 29.79
N LYS A 155 -4.60 -14.65 29.58
CA LYS A 155 -3.72 -15.17 30.64
C LYS A 155 -2.39 -14.44 30.75
N GLU A 156 -2.18 -13.45 29.87
CA GLU A 156 -1.02 -12.58 29.93
C GLU A 156 -1.07 -11.67 31.17
N SER A 157 0.04 -10.98 31.43
CA SER A 157 0.13 -10.06 32.57
C SER A 157 -0.83 -8.88 32.40
N ASN A 158 -1.26 -8.26 33.51
CA ASN A 158 -2.09 -7.05 33.47
C ASN A 158 -1.41 -5.93 32.66
N LYS A 159 -0.09 -5.82 32.74
CA LYS A 159 0.71 -4.87 31.95
C LYS A 159 0.56 -5.13 30.45
N THR A 160 0.66 -6.39 30.02
CA THR A 160 0.47 -6.79 28.61
C THR A 160 -0.96 -6.53 28.14
N LEU A 161 -1.96 -6.89 28.94
CA LEU A 161 -3.36 -6.62 28.60
C LEU A 161 -3.62 -5.12 28.46
N TYR A 162 -3.08 -4.32 29.38
CA TYR A 162 -3.18 -2.87 29.35
C TYR A 162 -2.49 -2.28 28.12
N GLY A 163 -1.27 -2.71 27.78
CA GLY A 163 -0.58 -2.27 26.56
C GLY A 163 -1.33 -2.63 25.28
N ILE A 164 -1.94 -3.82 25.19
CA ILE A 164 -2.84 -4.18 24.06
C ILE A 164 -4.05 -3.24 24.02
N GLY A 165 -4.64 -2.96 25.18
CA GLY A 165 -5.79 -2.07 25.32
C GLY A 165 -5.48 -0.63 24.90
N GLN A 166 -4.33 -0.10 25.33
CA GLN A 166 -3.87 1.23 24.93
C GLN A 166 -3.58 1.28 23.44
N PHE A 167 -2.87 0.29 22.88
CA PHE A 167 -2.63 0.22 21.44
C PHE A 167 -3.94 0.22 20.64
N ALA A 168 -4.91 -0.62 21.03
CA ALA A 168 -6.21 -0.65 20.38
C ALA A 168 -6.94 0.71 20.49
N SER A 169 -6.87 1.36 21.66
CA SER A 169 -7.40 2.70 21.86
C SER A 169 -6.73 3.72 20.94
N SER A 170 -5.39 3.74 20.85
CA SER A 170 -4.63 4.63 19.98
C SER A 170 -5.08 4.48 18.52
N VAL A 171 -5.21 3.24 18.03
CA VAL A 171 -5.74 2.99 16.68
C VAL A 171 -7.16 3.53 16.51
N THR A 172 -8.08 3.31 17.47
CA THR A 172 -9.47 3.79 17.33
C THR A 172 -9.62 5.31 17.35
N HIS A 173 -8.62 6.05 17.85
CA HIS A 173 -8.61 7.52 17.87
C HIS A 173 -8.04 8.13 16.59
N LEU A 174 -7.40 7.34 15.72
CA LEU A 174 -6.92 7.80 14.42
C LEU A 174 -8.08 8.20 13.50
N PRO A 175 -7.84 9.06 12.49
CA PRO A 175 -8.70 9.19 11.31
C PRO A 175 -9.08 7.84 10.68
N LYS A 176 -10.23 7.78 9.99
CA LYS A 176 -10.79 6.51 9.49
C LYS A 176 -9.91 5.85 8.42
N ASP A 177 -9.38 6.67 7.53
CA ASP A 177 -8.40 6.32 6.51
C ASP A 177 -7.14 5.72 7.14
N GLU A 178 -6.60 6.33 8.21
CA GLU A 178 -5.46 5.77 8.94
C GLU A 178 -5.79 4.46 9.67
N GLN A 179 -7.00 4.33 10.24
CA GLN A 179 -7.48 3.06 10.80
C GLN A 179 -7.54 1.95 9.74
N GLU A 180 -8.01 2.28 8.53
CA GLU A 180 -8.06 1.37 7.39
C GLU A 180 -6.64 0.98 6.95
N LEU A 181 -5.70 1.93 6.92
CA LEU A 181 -4.29 1.64 6.62
C LEU A 181 -3.65 0.70 7.66
N VAL A 182 -3.82 0.95 8.98
CA VAL A 182 -3.32 0.05 10.03
C VAL A 182 -3.89 -1.37 9.84
N ARG A 183 -5.19 -1.45 9.57
CA ARG A 183 -5.88 -2.71 9.31
C ARG A 183 -5.27 -3.43 8.10
N ASP A 184 -5.03 -2.73 7.01
CA ASP A 184 -4.50 -3.30 5.77
C ASP A 184 -3.05 -3.74 5.92
N LEU A 185 -2.23 -2.99 6.67
CA LEU A 185 -0.88 -3.42 7.05
C LEU A 185 -0.90 -4.73 7.86
N ILE A 186 -1.78 -4.86 8.84
CA ILE A 186 -1.95 -6.08 9.65
C ILE A 186 -2.44 -7.25 8.77
N MET A 187 -3.45 -7.03 7.93
CA MET A 187 -3.98 -8.07 7.03
C MET A 187 -2.95 -8.52 6.02
N ASN A 188 -2.20 -7.59 5.45
CA ASN A 188 -1.17 -7.92 4.49
C ASN A 188 -0.01 -8.70 5.13
N ARG A 189 0.38 -8.34 6.36
CA ARG A 189 1.45 -9.04 7.07
C ARG A 189 1.07 -10.44 7.51
N TYR A 190 -0.10 -10.60 8.13
CA TYR A 190 -0.47 -11.85 8.80
C TYR A 190 -1.44 -12.71 7.99
N GLY A 191 -1.95 -12.20 6.86
CA GLY A 191 -3.01 -12.79 6.08
C GLY A 191 -4.39 -12.38 6.60
N GLU A 192 -5.40 -12.36 5.71
CA GLU A 192 -6.73 -11.82 6.01
C GLU A 192 -7.39 -12.48 7.23
N GLU A 193 -7.39 -13.81 7.32
CA GLU A 193 -8.05 -14.53 8.43
C GLU A 193 -7.38 -14.25 9.78
N LYS A 194 -6.05 -14.31 9.83
CA LYS A 194 -5.28 -14.09 11.07
C LYS A 194 -5.28 -12.61 11.45
N GLY A 195 -5.15 -11.70 10.48
CA GLY A 195 -5.21 -10.26 10.70
C GLY A 195 -6.56 -9.83 11.28
N LYS A 196 -7.68 -10.33 10.75
CA LYS A 196 -9.01 -10.10 11.34
C LYS A 196 -9.08 -10.58 12.79
N ARG A 197 -8.63 -11.81 13.05
CA ARG A 197 -8.63 -12.36 14.42
C ARG A 197 -7.77 -11.54 15.38
N LEU A 198 -6.63 -11.02 14.94
CA LEU A 198 -5.76 -10.15 15.75
C LEU A 198 -6.51 -8.86 16.13
N LEU A 199 -7.10 -8.18 15.15
CA LEU A 199 -7.87 -6.94 15.36
C LEU A 199 -9.07 -7.17 16.29
N ASP A 200 -9.84 -8.24 16.06
CA ASP A 200 -10.96 -8.61 16.91
C ASP A 200 -10.49 -8.84 18.36
N LYS A 201 -9.37 -9.55 18.55
CA LYS A 201 -8.84 -9.81 19.89
C LYS A 201 -8.31 -8.55 20.58
N MET A 202 -7.64 -7.66 19.85
CA MET A 202 -7.23 -6.36 20.38
C MET A 202 -8.43 -5.58 20.91
N HIS A 203 -9.51 -5.52 20.12
CA HIS A 203 -10.73 -4.82 20.52
C HIS A 203 -11.42 -5.48 21.72
N GLU A 204 -11.49 -6.81 21.76
CA GLU A 204 -12.06 -7.53 22.91
C GLU A 204 -11.22 -7.36 24.19
N ILE A 205 -9.90 -7.28 24.08
CA ILE A 205 -9.00 -7.02 25.22
C ILE A 205 -9.16 -5.57 25.69
N SER A 206 -9.23 -4.60 24.77
CA SER A 206 -9.49 -3.20 25.10
C SER A 206 -10.77 -3.01 25.90
N ASN A 207 -11.89 -3.58 25.45
CA ASN A 207 -13.15 -3.55 26.20
C ASN A 207 -13.02 -4.22 27.59
N HIS A 208 -12.28 -5.33 27.67
CA HIS A 208 -12.04 -6.00 28.94
C HIS A 208 -11.22 -5.16 29.93
N VAL A 209 -10.20 -4.45 29.42
CA VAL A 209 -9.36 -3.54 30.22
C VAL A 209 -10.19 -2.36 30.71
N ASP A 210 -11.03 -1.78 29.86
CA ASP A 210 -11.94 -0.68 30.24
C ASP A 210 -12.88 -1.11 31.38
N ASP A 211 -13.50 -2.28 31.28
CA ASP A 211 -14.35 -2.84 32.34
C ASP A 211 -13.59 -3.04 33.67
N LEU A 212 -12.30 -3.42 33.61
CA LEU A 212 -11.45 -3.61 34.79
C LEU A 212 -11.01 -2.29 35.43
N LEU A 213 -10.75 -1.26 34.62
CA LEU A 213 -10.43 0.09 35.09
C LEU A 213 -11.63 0.74 35.78
N GLU A 214 -12.85 0.45 35.34
CA GLU A 214 -14.07 0.90 36.01
C GLU A 214 -14.31 0.22 37.37
N THR A 215 -13.75 -0.98 37.61
CA THR A 215 -14.17 -1.83 38.73
C THR A 215 -13.15 -2.01 39.86
N ASP A 216 -11.82 -1.98 39.67
CA ASP A 216 -10.87 -2.11 40.81
C ASP A 216 -9.38 -1.82 40.50
N TRP A 217 -8.97 -1.52 39.27
CA TRP A 217 -7.53 -1.44 38.90
C TRP A 217 -6.79 -0.13 39.21
N ALA A 218 -7.47 0.90 39.69
CA ALA A 218 -6.84 2.20 39.95
C ALA A 218 -5.88 2.25 41.17
N TYR A 219 -5.59 1.12 41.84
CA TYR A 219 -4.93 1.11 43.17
C TYR A 219 -3.68 0.21 43.33
N THR A 220 -3.16 -0.43 42.27
CA THR A 220 -1.81 -1.03 42.34
C THR A 220 -0.78 -0.07 41.75
N ASP A 221 -0.21 0.75 42.63
CA ASP A 221 0.86 1.75 42.45
C ASP A 221 2.18 1.20 41.81
N GLU A 222 2.21 -0.06 41.36
CA GLU A 222 3.38 -0.73 40.76
C GLU A 222 3.37 -0.73 39.21
N VAL A 223 2.35 -0.17 38.55
CA VAL A 223 2.21 -0.23 37.08
C VAL A 223 2.83 0.97 36.35
N LEU A 224 3.26 2.02 37.07
CA LEU A 224 3.77 3.25 36.45
C LEU A 224 5.19 3.61 36.96
N ASP A 225 6.17 2.73 36.74
CA ASP A 225 7.56 3.17 36.73
C ASP A 225 7.81 3.91 35.40
N THR A 226 7.63 5.23 35.45
CA THR A 226 7.87 6.19 34.36
C THR A 226 9.35 6.54 34.26
N GLU A 227 10.20 5.72 33.64
CA GLU A 227 11.55 6.08 33.15
C GLU A 227 11.86 5.08 32.00
N GLU A 228 12.12 5.39 30.72
CA GLU A 228 12.62 6.56 30.00
C GLU A 228 11.86 6.70 28.66
N GLU A 229 11.68 7.93 28.15
CA GLU A 229 11.22 8.19 26.77
C GLU A 229 12.30 7.71 25.77
N ASP A 230 12.33 6.42 25.48
CA ASP A 230 13.23 5.86 24.47
C ASP A 230 12.59 6.01 23.09
N VAL A 231 12.75 7.20 22.51
CA VAL A 231 12.22 7.65 21.20
C VAL A 231 12.59 6.69 20.04
N GLY A 232 13.51 5.74 20.25
CA GLY A 232 13.93 4.74 19.27
C GLY A 232 13.26 3.36 19.37
N GLU A 233 12.53 3.04 20.44
CA GLU A 233 12.13 1.64 20.72
C GLU A 233 10.76 1.22 20.18
N GLY A 234 9.83 2.15 19.88
CA GLY A 234 8.51 1.84 19.30
C GLY A 234 8.51 1.41 17.82
N ARG A 235 9.69 1.27 17.20
CA ARG A 235 9.85 0.87 15.79
C ARG A 235 9.75 -0.64 15.55
N GLN A 236 9.64 -1.45 16.60
CA GLN A 236 9.54 -2.90 16.43
C GLN A 236 8.17 -3.29 15.88
N PHE A 237 7.12 -2.54 16.18
CA PHE A 237 5.79 -2.69 15.60
C PHE A 237 5.85 -2.58 14.07
N TRP A 238 6.40 -1.48 13.55
CA TRP A 238 6.55 -1.25 12.11
C TRP A 238 7.40 -2.34 11.45
N LYS A 239 8.50 -2.72 12.10
CA LYS A 239 9.35 -3.83 11.64
C LYS A 239 8.61 -5.18 11.63
N ASN A 240 7.76 -5.42 12.62
CA ASN A 240 6.95 -6.64 12.73
C ASN A 240 5.89 -6.71 11.63
N LEU A 241 5.37 -5.56 11.20
CA LEU A 241 4.53 -5.41 10.00
C LEU A 241 5.31 -5.55 8.68
N GLY A 242 6.64 -5.56 8.74
CA GLY A 242 7.50 -5.60 7.55
C GLY A 242 7.54 -4.26 6.82
N VAL A 243 7.11 -3.18 7.48
CA VAL A 243 7.15 -1.82 6.98
C VAL A 243 8.51 -1.23 7.32
N LYS A 244 9.22 -0.71 6.32
CA LYS A 244 10.37 0.16 6.58
C LYS A 244 9.86 1.57 6.69
N VAL A 245 9.92 2.15 7.88
CA VAL A 245 9.66 3.57 8.01
C VAL A 245 10.88 4.33 7.50
N PRO A 246 10.76 5.21 6.50
CA PRO A 246 11.89 5.95 5.96
C PRO A 246 12.47 6.85 7.05
N ASP A 247 13.77 6.74 7.30
CA ASP A 247 14.46 7.78 8.06
C ASP A 247 14.31 9.09 7.29
N ALA A 248 13.96 10.18 7.99
CA ALA A 248 13.68 11.51 7.40
C ALA A 248 14.84 12.11 6.58
N LEU A 249 15.98 11.42 6.51
CA LEU A 249 17.18 11.83 5.81
C LEU A 249 17.74 10.64 5.01
N LEU A 250 17.63 10.75 3.68
CA LEU A 250 18.36 9.98 2.65
C LEU A 250 17.76 8.62 2.26
N VAL A 251 16.94 8.65 1.22
CA VAL A 251 16.84 7.52 0.29
C VAL A 251 17.32 8.02 -1.06
N GLU A 252 18.56 7.71 -1.44
CA GLU A 252 18.93 7.71 -2.86
C GLU A 252 18.09 6.64 -3.53
N ASP A 253 17.27 7.05 -4.49
CA ASP A 253 16.30 6.18 -5.13
C ASP A 253 16.96 5.38 -6.27
N PRO A 254 17.10 4.05 -6.15
CA PRO A 254 17.65 3.22 -7.23
C PRO A 254 16.69 3.10 -8.43
N TRP A 255 15.45 3.58 -8.32
CA TRP A 255 14.44 3.57 -9.38
C TRP A 255 14.27 4.91 -10.09
N ALA A 256 14.81 5.99 -9.53
CA ALA A 256 14.88 7.28 -10.20
C ALA A 256 15.64 7.06 -11.50
N THR A 257 14.92 7.05 -12.62
CA THR A 257 15.57 6.97 -13.91
C THR A 257 16.41 8.22 -14.02
N GLY A 258 17.73 8.10 -13.94
CA GLY A 258 18.67 9.18 -14.23
C GLY A 258 18.62 9.65 -15.68
N ASP A 259 17.53 9.35 -16.40
CA ASP A 259 17.17 9.79 -17.72
C ASP A 259 16.20 10.98 -17.59
N PRO A 260 16.71 12.22 -17.72
CA PRO A 260 15.90 13.43 -17.60
C PRO A 260 14.77 13.49 -18.63
N ALA A 261 14.89 12.76 -19.75
CA ALA A 261 13.86 12.74 -20.78
C ALA A 261 12.61 11.93 -20.36
N LEU A 262 12.79 10.95 -19.48
CA LEU A 262 11.68 10.26 -18.84
C LEU A 262 11.02 11.19 -17.81
N GLU A 263 11.80 11.81 -16.93
CA GLU A 263 11.30 12.79 -15.94
C GLU A 263 10.54 13.97 -16.58
N GLU A 264 11.02 14.47 -17.72
CA GLU A 264 10.36 15.55 -18.47
C GLU A 264 9.08 15.05 -19.16
N ALA A 265 9.10 13.85 -19.74
CA ALA A 265 7.89 13.22 -20.29
C ALA A 265 6.83 12.97 -19.20
N TRP A 266 7.24 12.70 -17.96
CA TRP A 266 6.33 12.48 -16.81
C TRP A 266 5.59 13.74 -16.42
N LYS A 267 6.29 14.88 -16.35
CA LYS A 267 5.64 16.18 -16.10
C LYS A 267 4.66 16.55 -17.21
N GLU A 268 4.98 16.20 -18.45
CA GLU A 268 4.09 16.46 -19.58
C GLU A 268 2.83 15.57 -19.54
N GLU A 269 2.94 14.29 -19.14
CA GLU A 269 1.80 13.37 -19.03
C GLU A 269 0.89 13.74 -17.84
N GLU A 270 1.42 14.05 -16.66
CA GLU A 270 0.64 14.55 -15.51
C GLU A 270 -0.12 15.84 -15.84
N GLU A 271 0.55 16.78 -16.52
CA GLU A 271 -0.09 18.00 -16.97
C GLU A 271 -1.19 17.76 -18.02
N GLU A 272 -1.06 16.73 -18.86
CA GLU A 272 -2.11 16.34 -19.82
C GLU A 272 -3.29 15.69 -19.10
N GLU A 273 -3.05 14.78 -18.15
CA GLU A 273 -4.12 14.15 -17.36
C GLU A 273 -4.90 15.17 -16.53
N GLU A 274 -4.23 16.14 -15.91
CA GLU A 274 -4.89 17.21 -15.16
C GLU A 274 -5.76 18.08 -16.09
N LYS A 275 -5.27 18.39 -17.30
CA LYS A 275 -6.03 19.13 -18.33
C LYS A 275 -7.24 18.34 -18.83
N ASP A 276 -7.11 17.04 -19.01
CA ASP A 276 -8.19 16.15 -19.44
C ASP A 276 -9.22 15.95 -18.33
N ALA A 277 -8.81 15.84 -17.07
CA ALA A 277 -9.67 15.83 -15.90
C ALA A 277 -10.44 17.16 -15.78
N GLU A 278 -9.78 18.30 -15.97
CA GLU A 278 -10.42 19.61 -16.00
C GLU A 278 -11.43 19.75 -17.15
N GLN A 279 -11.08 19.31 -18.36
CA GLN A 279 -11.99 19.34 -19.51
C GLN A 279 -13.22 18.47 -19.26
N THR A 280 -13.00 17.27 -18.72
CA THR A 280 -14.07 16.33 -18.38
C THR A 280 -14.97 16.91 -17.30
N SER A 281 -14.40 17.49 -16.24
CA SER A 281 -15.14 18.20 -15.19
C SER A 281 -15.98 19.36 -15.73
N ARG A 282 -15.41 20.19 -16.62
CA ARG A 282 -16.13 21.29 -17.30
C ARG A 282 -17.26 20.77 -18.20
N PHE A 283 -17.02 19.66 -18.91
CA PHE A 283 -18.04 19.03 -19.75
C PHE A 283 -19.25 18.58 -18.93
N TRP A 284 -19.04 17.87 -17.81
CA TRP A 284 -20.13 17.43 -16.93
C TRP A 284 -20.87 18.60 -16.28
N LYS A 285 -20.13 19.62 -15.81
CA LYS A 285 -20.70 20.85 -15.26
C LYS A 285 -21.61 21.58 -16.26
N ASN A 286 -21.22 21.63 -17.53
CA ASN A 286 -22.03 22.23 -18.59
C ASN A 286 -23.29 21.43 -18.94
N LEU A 287 -23.29 20.12 -18.67
CA LEU A 287 -24.47 19.27 -18.81
C LEU A 287 -25.41 19.33 -17.60
N GLY A 288 -25.05 20.08 -16.54
CA GLY A 288 -25.84 20.15 -15.31
C GLY A 288 -25.86 18.86 -14.51
N VAL A 289 -24.92 17.94 -14.79
CA VAL A 289 -24.73 16.68 -14.09
C VAL A 289 -23.50 16.85 -13.19
N GLY A 290 -23.61 16.50 -11.90
CA GLY A 290 -22.43 16.45 -11.02
C GLY A 290 -21.39 15.52 -11.64
N ALA A 291 -20.11 15.88 -11.57
CA ALA A 291 -19.04 15.05 -12.12
C ALA A 291 -19.18 13.62 -11.56
N PRO A 292 -19.09 12.57 -12.41
CA PRO A 292 -19.17 11.19 -11.95
C PRO A 292 -18.07 10.95 -10.91
N GLY A 293 -18.45 10.71 -9.66
CA GLY A 293 -17.54 10.56 -8.52
C GLY A 293 -17.87 11.45 -7.32
N THR A 294 -18.55 12.59 -7.53
CA THR A 294 -19.04 13.42 -6.41
C THR A 294 -20.43 12.95 -5.97
N ARG A 295 -20.47 12.04 -5.00
CA ARG A 295 -21.72 11.63 -4.35
C ARG A 295 -22.28 12.85 -3.61
N ASN A 296 -23.38 13.40 -4.10
CA ASN A 296 -24.14 14.42 -3.37
C ASN A 296 -24.67 13.80 -2.08
N GLU A 297 -24.02 14.08 -0.96
CA GLU A 297 -24.65 13.92 0.35
C GLU A 297 -25.84 14.88 0.42
N LYS A 298 -27.02 14.29 0.66
CA LYS A 298 -28.26 14.98 0.97
C LYS A 298 -28.78 14.42 2.28
#